data_AF-A0A9X2WIB6-F1
#
_entry.id   AF-A0A9X2WIB6-F1
#
_cell.length_a   1.000
_cell.length_b   1.000
_cell.length_c   1.000
_cell.angle_alpha   90.00
_cell.angle_beta   90.00
_cell.angle_gamma   90.00
#
_symmetry.space_group_name_H-M   'P 1'
#
loop_
_entity.id
_entity.type
_entity.pdbx_description
1 polymer ?
#
loop_
_entity_poly.entity_id
_entity_poly.type
_entity_poly.pdbx_seq_one_letter_code
_entity_poly.pdbx_strand_id
1 'polypeptide(L)'
;MQYLTRMVLLNGCLSVLTVSMVLKVSAAQAEDSACEMLVTPAELSQQTINGQIVYLLPANKVQQTQHITGCIDYTALLQKNQDASHQASADIAALQKQNADLAQQLEKYRALVADQTQLSGQYTQLNTQYQDQVKQCLALNTNLISVADKLDTLSGEYRSIAVQSLSRYRVGAAIGGGTEGFASQLHVGYDTLNLFIHNYDDKTSALIGAELRF
;
A
#
# COMPACT_ATOMS: atom_id res chain seq x y z
N MET A 1 -22.45 79.47 20.99
CA MET A 1 -22.93 79.44 19.59
C MET A 1 -23.57 78.09 19.33
N GLN A 2 -24.84 78.11 18.94
CA GLN A 2 -25.61 76.92 18.55
C GLN A 2 -25.16 76.46 17.16
N TYR A 3 -24.89 75.18 16.99
CA TYR A 3 -24.86 74.55 15.68
C TYR A 3 -25.69 73.27 15.72
N LEU A 4 -26.91 73.36 15.18
CA LEU A 4 -27.69 72.23 14.70
C LEU A 4 -27.04 71.71 13.41
N THR A 5 -26.98 70.39 13.24
CA THR A 5 -26.83 69.81 11.89
C THR A 5 -27.59 68.50 11.80
N ARG A 6 -28.59 68.48 10.92
CA ARG A 6 -29.35 67.31 10.48
C ARG A 6 -28.63 66.73 9.25
N MET A 7 -28.44 65.41 9.17
CA MET A 7 -28.29 64.73 7.88
C MET A 7 -28.71 63.27 7.95
N VAL A 8 -29.41 62.85 6.90
CA VAL A 8 -29.97 61.52 6.59
C VAL A 8 -29.01 60.82 5.64
N LEU A 9 -28.77 59.50 5.77
CA LEU A 9 -28.44 58.52 4.69
C LEU A 9 -28.27 57.12 5.33
N LEU A 10 -29.11 56.12 5.04
CA LEU A 10 -29.09 55.18 3.89
C LEU A 10 -28.10 54.00 4.05
N ASN A 11 -28.67 52.80 3.94
CA ASN A 11 -28.07 51.47 3.93
C ASN A 11 -26.65 51.37 3.37
N GLY A 12 -25.76 50.69 4.09
CA GLY A 12 -24.52 50.17 3.50
C GLY A 12 -23.38 49.97 4.50
N CYS A 13 -23.28 48.74 5.01
CA CYS A 13 -22.09 48.05 5.52
C CYS A 13 -20.73 48.78 5.33
N LEU A 14 -20.16 49.38 6.38
CA LEU A 14 -18.72 49.61 6.62
C LEU A 14 -18.52 50.35 7.96
N SER A 15 -18.21 49.60 9.00
CA SER A 15 -17.94 50.15 10.34
C SER A 15 -16.50 50.68 10.45
N VAL A 16 -16.32 51.96 10.16
CA VAL A 16 -15.20 52.77 10.67
C VAL A 16 -15.76 53.66 11.78
N LEU A 17 -15.41 53.34 13.03
CA LEU A 17 -15.83 54.09 14.21
C LEU A 17 -14.98 55.37 14.34
N THR A 18 -15.37 56.45 13.66
CA THR A 18 -14.87 57.79 13.98
C THR A 18 -15.68 58.37 15.15
N VAL A 19 -14.97 58.81 16.19
CA VAL A 19 -15.53 59.28 17.47
C VAL A 19 -16.39 60.52 17.27
N SER A 20 -17.68 60.35 17.48
CA SER A 20 -18.60 61.33 18.07
C SER A 20 -19.58 60.52 18.90
N MET A 21 -19.29 60.33 20.19
CA MET A 21 -20.15 59.56 21.09
C MET A 21 -21.40 60.36 21.44
N VAL A 22 -22.48 60.13 20.69
CA VAL A 22 -23.84 60.19 21.22
C VAL A 22 -24.33 58.75 21.22
N LEU A 23 -24.50 58.17 22.41
CA LEU A 23 -25.06 56.83 22.57
C LEU A 23 -26.59 56.92 22.33
N LYS A 24 -27.03 56.90 21.07
CA LYS A 24 -28.45 56.68 20.74
C LYS A 24 -28.71 55.18 20.71
N VAL A 25 -29.23 54.66 21.81
CA VAL A 25 -29.97 53.39 21.80
C VAL A 25 -31.33 53.70 21.15
N SER A 26 -31.54 53.26 19.92
CA SER A 26 -32.82 53.40 19.23
C SER A 26 -33.86 52.50 19.89
N ALA A 27 -34.70 53.08 20.74
CA ALA A 27 -35.92 52.47 21.24
C ALA A 27 -37.01 52.58 20.17
N ALA A 28 -37.54 51.44 19.75
CA ALA A 28 -38.94 51.39 19.35
C ALA A 28 -39.78 51.50 20.63
N GLN A 29 -40.83 52.32 20.56
CA GLN A 29 -41.80 52.64 21.60
C GLN A 29 -41.38 53.73 22.60
N ALA A 30 -42.19 54.79 22.61
CA ALA A 30 -42.05 55.95 23.47
C ALA A 30 -42.44 55.59 24.92
N GLU A 31 -41.45 55.63 25.81
CA GLU A 31 -41.62 55.96 27.23
C GLU A 31 -40.49 56.92 27.62
N ASP A 32 -40.84 57.91 28.43
CA ASP A 32 -40.00 59.00 28.92
C ASP A 32 -38.83 58.46 29.78
N SER A 33 -37.64 58.32 29.19
CA SER A 33 -36.33 58.41 29.88
C SER A 33 -35.20 58.21 28.85
N ALA A 34 -34.84 59.27 28.14
CA ALA A 34 -33.61 59.26 27.36
C ALA A 34 -32.42 59.24 28.33
N CYS A 35 -31.74 58.10 28.44
CA CYS A 35 -30.54 57.92 29.26
C CYS A 35 -29.33 58.61 28.58
N GLU A 36 -29.37 59.94 28.51
CA GLU A 36 -28.30 60.76 27.96
C GLU A 36 -27.39 61.23 29.11
N MET A 37 -26.09 60.93 29.00
CA MET A 37 -25.07 61.42 29.92
C MET A 37 -24.15 62.40 29.19
N LEU A 38 -24.05 63.62 29.70
CA LEU A 38 -23.04 64.59 29.28
C LEU A 38 -21.69 64.19 29.87
N VAL A 39 -20.76 63.77 29.01
CA VAL A 39 -19.37 63.48 29.38
C VAL A 39 -18.47 64.53 28.74
N THR A 40 -17.60 65.15 29.52
CA THR A 40 -16.60 66.09 29.00
C THR A 40 -15.27 65.39 28.72
N PRO A 41 -14.47 65.88 27.74
CA PRO A 41 -13.16 65.28 27.44
C PRO A 41 -12.21 65.19 28.64
N ALA A 42 -12.34 66.10 29.61
CA ALA A 42 -11.55 66.11 30.85
C ALA A 42 -11.90 64.96 31.80
N GLU A 43 -13.05 64.30 31.61
CA GLU A 43 -13.52 63.18 32.43
C GLU A 43 -13.12 61.83 31.86
N LEU A 44 -12.47 61.80 30.69
CA LEU A 44 -12.02 60.57 30.04
C LEU A 44 -10.55 60.30 30.36
N SER A 45 -10.25 59.05 30.72
CA SER A 45 -8.89 58.55 30.85
C SER A 45 -8.43 57.98 29.52
N GLN A 46 -7.29 58.45 29.02
CA GLN A 46 -6.67 57.91 27.83
C GLN A 46 -5.84 56.66 28.18
N GLN A 47 -6.07 55.55 27.48
CA GLN A 47 -5.29 54.32 27.59
C GLN A 47 -4.88 53.82 26.21
N THR A 48 -3.90 52.91 26.18
CA THR A 48 -3.48 52.24 24.95
C THR A 48 -3.74 50.76 25.08
N ILE A 49 -4.61 50.21 24.23
CA ILE A 49 -4.98 48.79 24.21
C ILE A 49 -4.69 48.26 22.80
N ASN A 50 -3.88 47.21 22.68
CA ASN A 50 -3.46 46.62 21.41
C ASN A 50 -2.92 47.64 20.38
N GLY A 51 -2.18 48.64 20.85
CA GLY A 51 -1.59 49.68 20.00
C GLY A 51 -2.55 50.79 19.55
N GLN A 52 -3.83 50.75 19.95
CA GLN A 52 -4.80 51.81 19.69
C GLN A 52 -5.02 52.67 20.95
N ILE A 53 -5.15 53.98 20.75
CA ILE A 53 -5.51 54.92 21.82
C ILE A 53 -7.04 54.83 22.04
N VAL A 54 -7.43 54.49 23.25
CA VAL A 54 -8.83 54.35 23.67
C VAL A 54 -9.09 55.31 24.83
N TYR A 55 -10.18 56.07 24.74
CA TYR A 55 -10.64 56.95 25.81
C TYR A 55 -11.72 56.24 26.63
N LEU A 56 -11.46 56.06 27.92
CA LEU A 56 -12.28 55.28 28.84
C LEU A 56 -12.85 56.19 29.93
N LEU A 57 -14.14 56.03 30.22
CA LEU A 57 -14.75 56.69 31.37
C LEU A 57 -14.33 55.96 32.67
N PRO A 58 -13.76 56.65 33.67
CA PRO A 58 -13.33 56.05 34.93
C PRO A 58 -14.46 55.36 35.71
N ALA A 59 -14.14 54.26 36.40
CA ALA A 59 -15.14 53.42 37.08
C ALA A 59 -15.98 54.16 38.14
N ASN A 60 -15.37 55.10 38.87
CA ASN A 60 -16.07 55.93 39.85
C ASN A 60 -17.13 56.83 39.20
N LYS A 61 -16.88 57.35 38.00
CA LYS A 61 -17.83 58.16 37.23
C LYS A 61 -18.96 57.29 36.71
N VAL A 62 -18.67 56.10 36.17
CA VAL A 62 -19.67 55.12 35.71
C VAL A 62 -20.63 54.72 36.83
N GLN A 63 -20.12 54.43 38.04
CA GLN A 63 -20.94 54.08 39.21
C GLN A 63 -21.83 55.23 39.67
N GLN A 64 -21.31 56.46 39.64
CA GLN A 64 -22.10 57.66 39.94
C GLN A 64 -23.27 57.80 38.96
N THR A 65 -23.03 57.59 37.66
CA THR A 65 -24.10 57.69 36.66
C THR A 65 -25.15 56.60 36.79
N GLN A 66 -24.74 55.38 37.13
CA GLN A 66 -25.65 54.27 37.38
C GLN A 66 -26.60 54.56 38.55
N HIS A 67 -26.07 55.16 39.62
CA HIS A 67 -26.88 55.55 40.79
C HIS A 67 -27.87 56.68 40.49
N ILE A 68 -27.50 57.59 39.58
CA ILE A 68 -28.33 58.76 39.22
C ILE A 68 -29.42 58.40 38.19
N THR A 69 -29.10 57.59 37.20
CA THR A 69 -29.98 57.36 36.05
C THR A 69 -30.74 56.03 36.10
N GLY A 70 -30.24 55.02 36.84
CA GLY A 70 -30.88 53.69 36.92
C GLY A 70 -30.99 52.93 35.58
N CYS A 71 -30.43 53.49 34.51
CA CYS A 71 -30.71 53.09 33.13
C CYS A 71 -30.00 51.82 32.66
N ILE A 72 -28.82 51.54 33.20
CA ILE A 72 -27.95 50.42 32.77
C ILE A 72 -27.26 49.82 33.98
N ASP A 73 -27.37 48.50 34.13
CA ASP A 73 -26.61 47.73 35.10
C ASP A 73 -25.21 47.39 34.54
N TYR A 74 -24.26 48.28 34.78
CA TYR A 74 -22.88 48.12 34.29
C TYR A 74 -22.16 46.94 34.95
N THR A 75 -22.55 46.58 36.17
CA THR A 75 -22.04 45.39 36.86
C THR A 75 -22.47 44.11 36.15
N ALA A 76 -23.76 44.00 35.79
CA ALA A 76 -24.26 42.86 35.01
C ALA A 76 -23.65 42.82 33.59
N LEU A 77 -23.47 43.97 32.94
CA LEU A 77 -22.84 44.03 31.62
C LEU A 77 -21.35 43.66 31.66
N LEU A 78 -20.62 44.11 32.67
CA LEU A 78 -19.21 43.74 32.87
C LEU A 78 -19.07 42.24 33.14
N GLN A 79 -19.92 41.68 34.00
CA GLN A 79 -19.93 40.23 34.26
C GLN A 79 -20.20 39.45 32.98
N LYS A 80 -21.22 39.84 32.20
CA LYS A 80 -21.53 39.21 30.91
C LYS A 80 -20.37 39.26 29.93
N ASN A 81 -19.63 40.38 29.88
CA ASN A 81 -18.45 40.51 29.02
C ASN A 81 -17.28 39.64 29.50
N GLN A 82 -17.08 39.52 30.81
CA GLN A 82 -16.08 38.63 31.40
C GLN A 82 -16.42 37.16 31.08
N ASP A 83 -17.67 36.76 31.31
CA ASP A 83 -18.14 35.40 31.01
C ASP A 83 -18.00 35.06 29.51
N ALA A 84 -18.38 35.99 28.62
CA ALA A 84 -18.20 35.82 27.18
C ALA A 84 -16.73 35.74 26.78
N SER A 85 -15.84 36.51 27.41
CA SER A 85 -14.40 36.45 27.17
C SER A 85 -13.78 35.14 27.63
N HIS A 86 -14.21 34.62 28.80
CA HIS A 86 -13.80 33.31 29.29
C HIS A 86 -14.27 32.19 28.37
N GLN A 87 -15.53 32.25 27.91
CA GLN A 87 -16.07 31.27 26.98
C GLN A 87 -15.30 31.29 25.65
N ALA A 88 -15.08 32.47 25.07
CA ALA A 88 -14.31 32.60 23.84
C ALA A 88 -12.87 32.06 23.99
N SER A 89 -12.25 32.28 25.14
CA SER A 89 -10.92 31.74 25.43
C SER A 89 -10.92 30.21 25.54
N ALA A 90 -11.95 29.63 26.16
CA ALA A 90 -12.13 28.19 26.23
C ALA A 90 -12.37 27.57 24.84
N ASP A 91 -13.19 28.21 24.01
CA ASP A 91 -13.47 27.77 22.64
C ASP A 91 -12.19 27.82 21.78
N ILE A 92 -11.38 28.88 21.91
CA ILE A 92 -10.08 28.97 21.23
C ILE A 92 -9.15 27.82 21.65
N ALA A 93 -9.07 27.52 22.96
CA ALA A 93 -8.26 26.42 23.45
C ALA A 93 -8.75 25.06 22.91
N ALA A 94 -10.06 24.86 22.83
CA ALA A 94 -10.66 23.65 22.25
C ALA A 94 -10.33 23.52 20.75
N LEU A 95 -10.45 24.61 19.99
CA LEU A 95 -10.08 24.64 18.56
C LEU A 95 -8.60 24.38 18.34
N GLN A 96 -7.72 24.93 19.18
CA GLN A 96 -6.28 24.66 19.11
C GLN A 96 -5.99 23.17 19.33
N LYS A 97 -6.66 22.54 20.30
CA LYS A 97 -6.54 21.10 20.55
C LYS A 97 -7.02 20.27 19.35
N GLN A 98 -8.18 20.60 18.79
CA GLN A 98 -8.70 19.93 17.60
C GLN A 98 -7.76 20.05 16.39
N ASN A 99 -7.17 21.23 16.18
CA ASN A 99 -6.18 21.43 15.12
C ASN A 99 -4.91 20.60 15.33
N ALA A 100 -4.44 20.49 16.57
CA ALA A 100 -3.29 19.64 16.91
C ALA A 100 -3.59 18.15 16.65
N ASP A 101 -4.76 17.68 17.07
CA ASP A 101 -5.22 16.31 16.85
C ASP A 101 -5.35 16.01 15.34
N LEU A 102 -5.91 16.94 14.56
CA LEU A 102 -6.03 16.82 13.11
C LEU A 102 -4.67 16.79 12.42
N ALA A 103 -3.72 17.64 12.84
CA ALA A 103 -2.36 17.64 12.32
C ALA A 103 -1.66 16.29 12.59
N GLN A 104 -1.85 15.72 13.79
CA GLN A 104 -1.32 14.41 14.12
C GLN A 104 -1.94 13.30 13.27
N GLN A 105 -3.26 13.35 13.02
CA GLN A 105 -3.93 12.38 12.15
C GLN A 105 -3.42 12.47 10.71
N LEU A 106 -3.26 13.68 10.17
CA LEU A 106 -2.72 13.87 8.81
C LEU A 106 -1.33 13.26 8.65
N GLU A 107 -0.47 13.38 9.67
CA GLU A 107 0.86 12.80 9.63
C GLU A 107 0.82 11.26 9.66
N LYS A 108 -0.06 10.67 10.47
CA LYS A 108 -0.30 9.22 10.46
C LYS A 108 -0.81 8.74 9.10
N TYR A 109 -1.72 9.49 8.48
CA TYR A 109 -2.22 9.16 7.14
C TYR A 109 -1.12 9.22 6.09
N ARG A 110 -0.23 10.22 6.12
CA ARG A 110 0.91 10.30 5.20
C ARG A 110 1.85 9.10 5.35
N ALA A 111 2.17 8.73 6.59
CA ALA A 111 2.99 7.54 6.86
C ALA A 111 2.33 6.28 6.28
N LEU A 112 1.03 6.10 6.52
CA LEU A 112 0.28 4.95 5.99
C LEU A 112 0.29 4.90 4.46
N VAL A 113 0.10 6.04 3.78
CA VAL A 113 0.16 6.10 2.31
C VAL A 113 1.57 5.77 1.80
N ALA A 114 2.62 6.23 2.47
CA ALA A 114 3.99 5.91 2.12
C ALA A 114 4.26 4.40 2.26
N ASP A 115 3.86 3.81 3.39
CA ASP A 115 3.98 2.36 3.66
C ASP A 115 3.21 1.54 2.60
N GLN A 116 1.98 1.93 2.27
CA GLN A 116 1.18 1.26 1.24
C GLN A 116 1.85 1.35 -0.14
N THR A 117 2.43 2.49 -0.48
CA THR A 117 3.15 2.68 -1.75
C THR A 117 4.38 1.78 -1.82
N GLN A 118 5.15 1.70 -0.74
CA GLN A 118 6.30 0.81 -0.65
C GLN A 118 5.89 -0.66 -0.76
N LEU A 119 4.83 -1.08 -0.04
CA LEU A 119 4.34 -2.45 -0.07
C LEU A 119 3.84 -2.86 -1.45
N SER A 120 3.15 -1.95 -2.16
CA SER A 120 2.71 -2.16 -3.54
C SER A 120 3.91 -2.34 -4.49
N GLY A 121 4.98 -1.56 -4.31
CA GLY A 121 6.24 -1.73 -5.04
C GLY A 121 6.87 -3.10 -4.79
N GLN A 122 6.96 -3.53 -3.53
CA GLN A 122 7.49 -4.83 -3.16
C GLN A 122 6.67 -5.98 -3.75
N TYR A 123 5.34 -5.89 -3.71
CA TYR A 123 4.45 -6.90 -4.30
C TYR A 123 4.65 -7.01 -5.81
N THR A 124 4.78 -5.87 -6.50
CA THR A 124 5.03 -5.83 -7.94
C THR A 124 6.35 -6.54 -8.28
N GLN A 125 7.42 -6.23 -7.53
CA GLN A 125 8.73 -6.85 -7.73
C GLN A 125 8.70 -8.36 -7.48
N LEU A 126 8.04 -8.79 -6.40
CA LEU A 126 7.88 -10.21 -6.07
C LEU A 126 7.10 -10.95 -7.16
N ASN A 127 6.02 -10.35 -7.67
CA ASN A 127 5.24 -10.93 -8.76
C ASN A 127 6.08 -11.06 -10.04
N THR A 128 6.91 -10.08 -10.38
CA THR A 128 7.85 -10.19 -11.51
C THR A 128 8.84 -11.34 -11.32
N GLN A 129 9.46 -11.44 -10.14
CA GLN A 129 10.39 -12.53 -9.82
C GLN A 129 9.71 -13.91 -9.91
N TYR A 130 8.49 -14.01 -9.42
CA TYR A 130 7.70 -15.24 -9.50
C TYR A 130 7.42 -15.65 -10.95
N GLN A 131 7.00 -14.69 -11.80
CA GLN A 131 6.76 -14.97 -13.23
C GLN A 131 8.03 -15.43 -13.95
N ASP A 132 9.18 -14.83 -13.63
CA ASP A 132 10.45 -15.25 -14.21
C ASP A 132 10.87 -16.64 -13.72
N GLN A 133 10.65 -16.96 -12.44
CA GLN A 133 10.88 -18.30 -11.90
C GLN A 133 9.99 -19.36 -12.58
N VAL A 134 8.71 -19.05 -12.83
CA VAL A 134 7.80 -19.95 -13.56
C VAL A 134 8.33 -20.24 -14.97
N LYS A 135 8.80 -19.22 -15.69
CA LYS A 135 9.41 -19.41 -17.02
C LYS A 135 10.67 -20.28 -16.96
N GLN A 136 11.52 -20.06 -15.97
CA GLN A 136 12.73 -20.87 -15.78
C GLN A 136 12.39 -22.34 -15.47
N CYS A 137 11.41 -22.59 -14.60
CA CYS A 137 10.93 -23.94 -14.31
C CYS A 137 10.35 -24.62 -15.54
N LEU A 138 9.57 -23.90 -16.35
CA LEU A 138 9.03 -24.45 -17.60
C LEU A 138 10.15 -24.82 -18.58
N ALA A 139 11.15 -23.94 -18.75
CA ALA A 139 12.30 -24.21 -19.60
C ALA A 139 13.10 -25.43 -19.11
N LEU A 140 13.32 -25.54 -17.80
CA LEU A 140 13.99 -26.69 -17.20
C LEU A 140 13.20 -27.98 -17.43
N ASN A 141 11.88 -27.96 -17.27
CA ASN A 141 11.02 -29.12 -17.53
C ASN A 141 11.11 -29.58 -18.99
N THR A 142 11.05 -28.65 -19.95
CA THR A 142 11.24 -28.95 -21.37
C THR A 142 12.61 -29.58 -21.66
N ASN A 143 13.67 -29.05 -21.03
CA ASN A 143 15.01 -29.62 -21.16
C ASN A 143 15.10 -31.05 -20.59
N LEU A 144 14.46 -31.31 -19.45
CA LEU A 144 14.43 -32.65 -18.84
C LEU A 144 13.68 -33.65 -19.72
N ILE A 145 12.55 -33.26 -20.31
CA ILE A 145 11.82 -34.08 -21.30
C ILE A 145 12.74 -34.42 -22.48
N SER A 146 13.43 -33.42 -23.05
CA SER A 146 14.36 -33.64 -24.16
C SER A 146 15.51 -34.59 -23.80
N VAL A 147 16.04 -34.49 -22.58
CA VAL A 147 17.08 -35.42 -22.10
C VAL A 147 16.54 -36.83 -21.97
N ALA A 148 15.32 -37.00 -21.46
CA ALA A 148 14.67 -38.31 -21.36
C ALA A 148 14.47 -38.96 -22.74
N ASP A 149 14.00 -38.19 -23.73
CA ASP A 149 13.83 -38.69 -25.12
C ASP A 149 15.16 -39.14 -25.74
N LYS A 150 16.23 -38.37 -25.50
CA LYS A 150 17.58 -38.73 -25.95
C LYS A 150 18.09 -40.00 -25.29
N LEU A 151 17.82 -40.18 -23.99
CA LEU A 151 18.20 -41.40 -23.27
C LEU A 151 17.42 -42.62 -23.77
N ASP A 152 16.12 -42.47 -24.06
CA ASP A 152 15.30 -43.54 -24.63
C ASP A 152 15.81 -43.96 -26.02
N THR A 153 16.12 -42.97 -26.87
CA THR A 153 16.73 -43.19 -28.19
C THR A 153 18.04 -43.97 -28.05
N LEU A 154 18.94 -43.52 -27.17
CA LEU A 154 20.23 -44.17 -26.94
C LEU A 154 20.05 -45.60 -26.42
N SER A 155 19.11 -45.83 -25.51
CA SER A 155 18.76 -47.17 -25.01
C SER A 155 18.28 -48.09 -26.14
N GLY A 156 17.45 -47.56 -27.05
CA GLY A 156 16.99 -48.26 -28.24
C GLY A 156 18.13 -48.64 -29.19
N GLU A 157 19.06 -47.72 -29.43
CA GLU A 157 20.27 -47.96 -30.24
C GLU A 157 21.15 -49.06 -29.62
N TYR A 158 21.40 -49.00 -28.31
CA TYR A 158 22.16 -50.04 -27.59
C TYR A 158 21.48 -51.41 -27.69
N ARG A 159 20.15 -51.47 -27.54
CA ARG A 159 19.40 -52.71 -27.69
C ARG A 159 19.52 -53.27 -29.10
N SER A 160 19.44 -52.42 -30.12
CA SER A 160 19.63 -52.81 -31.53
C SER A 160 21.03 -53.40 -31.77
N ILE A 161 22.08 -52.71 -31.28
CA ILE A 161 23.47 -53.18 -31.39
C ILE A 161 23.65 -54.52 -30.67
N ALA A 162 23.08 -54.69 -29.46
CA ALA A 162 23.15 -55.93 -28.71
C ALA A 162 22.48 -57.09 -29.48
N VAL A 163 21.29 -56.87 -30.04
CA VAL A 163 20.59 -57.87 -30.87
C VAL A 163 21.39 -58.21 -32.12
N GLN A 164 21.94 -57.21 -32.83
CA GLN A 164 22.79 -57.43 -34.00
C GLN A 164 24.09 -58.17 -33.65
N SER A 165 24.64 -57.92 -32.47
CA SER A 165 25.85 -58.60 -32.01
C SER A 165 25.55 -60.05 -31.65
N LEU A 166 24.46 -60.31 -30.95
CA LEU A 166 24.02 -61.66 -30.60
C LEU A 166 23.56 -62.47 -31.81
N SER A 167 22.92 -61.87 -32.81
CA SER A 167 22.51 -62.57 -34.02
C SER A 167 23.68 -63.03 -34.89
N ARG A 168 24.88 -62.49 -34.67
CA ARG A 168 26.10 -62.97 -35.31
C ARG A 168 26.60 -64.26 -34.67
N TYR A 169 26.40 -64.50 -33.38
CA TYR A 169 26.94 -65.69 -32.72
C TYR A 169 25.83 -66.71 -32.48
N ARG A 170 26.03 -67.94 -32.96
CA ARG A 170 25.12 -69.07 -32.73
C ARG A 170 25.90 -70.18 -32.03
N VAL A 171 25.38 -70.71 -30.93
CA VAL A 171 25.97 -71.88 -30.28
C VAL A 171 24.86 -72.87 -29.98
N GLY A 172 25.04 -74.13 -30.39
CA GLY A 172 24.11 -75.22 -30.14
C GLY A 172 24.88 -76.49 -29.80
N ALA A 173 24.29 -77.34 -28.97
CA ALA A 173 24.81 -78.67 -28.72
C ALA A 173 23.66 -79.67 -28.79
N ALA A 174 23.92 -80.83 -29.39
CA ALA A 174 22.99 -81.95 -29.41
C ALA A 174 23.71 -83.20 -28.93
N ILE A 175 23.04 -84.00 -28.11
CA ILE A 175 23.56 -85.26 -27.61
C ILE A 175 22.44 -86.29 -27.81
N GLY A 176 22.76 -87.42 -28.44
CA GLY A 176 21.83 -88.50 -28.71
C GLY A 176 22.47 -89.84 -28.41
N GLY A 177 21.71 -90.78 -27.86
CA GLY A 177 22.15 -92.15 -27.62
C GLY A 177 21.29 -93.14 -28.40
N GLY A 178 21.92 -94.12 -29.03
CA GLY A 178 21.25 -95.21 -29.74
C GLY A 178 21.86 -96.57 -29.43
N THR A 179 21.31 -97.62 -30.04
CA THR A 179 21.79 -99.01 -29.88
C THR A 179 23.24 -99.21 -30.35
N GLU A 180 23.79 -98.23 -31.08
CA GLU A 180 25.15 -98.25 -31.65
C GLU A 180 26.13 -97.27 -30.98
N GLY A 181 25.74 -96.62 -29.88
CA GLY A 181 26.64 -95.75 -29.09
C GLY A 181 26.11 -94.33 -28.85
N PHE A 182 26.98 -93.46 -28.30
CA PHE A 182 26.69 -92.04 -28.04
C PHE A 182 27.15 -91.16 -29.20
N ALA A 183 26.26 -90.29 -29.67
CA ALA A 183 26.54 -89.23 -30.62
C ALA A 183 26.49 -87.88 -29.90
N SER A 184 27.48 -87.02 -30.16
CA SER A 184 27.42 -85.62 -29.75
C SER A 184 27.77 -84.69 -30.91
N GLN A 185 27.13 -83.54 -30.92
CA GLN A 185 27.37 -82.47 -31.89
C GLN A 185 27.50 -81.15 -31.14
N LEU A 186 28.55 -80.39 -31.45
CA LEU A 186 28.70 -79.00 -31.08
C LEU A 186 28.63 -78.15 -32.35
N HIS A 187 27.80 -77.11 -32.33
CA HIS A 187 27.66 -76.13 -33.39
C HIS A 187 28.06 -74.76 -32.85
N VAL A 188 29.00 -74.11 -33.52
CA VAL A 188 29.34 -72.70 -33.30
C VAL A 188 29.28 -71.98 -34.64
N GLY A 189 28.47 -70.92 -34.73
CA GLY A 189 28.36 -70.05 -35.90
C GLY A 189 28.76 -68.62 -35.59
N TYR A 190 29.43 -67.97 -36.54
CA TYR A 190 29.71 -66.54 -36.56
C TYR A 190 29.29 -65.95 -37.91
N ASP A 191 28.33 -65.03 -37.88
CA ASP A 191 27.70 -64.42 -39.05
C ASP A 191 27.18 -65.49 -40.02
N THR A 192 27.71 -65.57 -41.24
CA THR A 192 27.38 -66.61 -42.23
C THR A 192 28.17 -67.90 -42.05
N LEU A 193 29.26 -67.90 -41.27
CA LEU A 193 30.13 -69.06 -41.09
C LEU A 193 29.61 -69.96 -39.96
N ASN A 194 29.65 -71.27 -40.18
CA ASN A 194 29.23 -72.29 -39.22
C ASN A 194 30.29 -73.38 -39.12
N LEU A 195 30.66 -73.74 -37.89
CA LEU A 195 31.51 -74.88 -37.56
C LEU A 195 30.66 -75.90 -36.80
N PHE A 196 30.61 -77.12 -37.31
CA PHE A 196 29.99 -78.27 -36.66
C PHE A 196 31.06 -79.28 -36.32
N ILE A 197 31.13 -79.68 -35.05
CA ILE A 197 32.00 -80.74 -34.57
C ILE A 197 31.08 -81.90 -34.18
N HIS A 198 31.30 -83.06 -34.79
CA HIS A 198 30.54 -84.27 -34.55
C HIS A 198 31.44 -85.33 -33.94
N ASN A 199 30.96 -86.02 -32.92
CA ASN A 199 31.60 -87.20 -32.36
C ASN A 199 30.61 -88.37 -32.37
N TYR A 200 31.05 -89.48 -32.96
CA TYR A 200 30.30 -90.73 -33.03
C TYR A 200 31.28 -91.90 -33.03
N ASP A 201 31.06 -92.89 -32.15
CA ASP A 201 31.86 -94.13 -32.09
C ASP A 201 33.38 -93.85 -32.03
N ASP A 202 33.80 -93.02 -31.07
CA ASP A 202 35.16 -92.53 -30.83
C ASP A 202 35.84 -91.79 -32.01
N LYS A 203 35.08 -91.49 -33.07
CA LYS A 203 35.56 -90.69 -34.21
C LYS A 203 35.04 -89.28 -34.13
N THR A 204 35.94 -88.31 -34.27
CA THR A 204 35.60 -86.89 -34.34
C THR A 204 35.73 -86.40 -35.78
N SER A 205 34.71 -85.71 -36.28
CA SER A 205 34.73 -85.02 -37.57
C SER A 205 34.33 -83.56 -37.40
N ALA A 206 34.79 -82.71 -38.31
CA ALA A 206 34.45 -81.29 -38.33
C ALA A 206 33.97 -80.89 -39.73
N LEU A 207 32.90 -80.10 -39.78
CA LEU A 207 32.36 -79.53 -41.00
C LEU A 207 32.31 -78.01 -40.87
N ILE A 208 32.85 -77.31 -41.88
CA ILE A 208 32.76 -75.86 -41.99
C ILE A 208 31.81 -75.56 -43.14
N GLY A 209 30.74 -74.82 -42.86
CA GLY A 209 29.74 -74.41 -43.84
C GLY A 209 29.53 -72.89 -43.83
N ALA A 210 29.18 -72.34 -44.99
CA ALA A 210 28.73 -70.95 -45.10
C ALA A 210 27.23 -70.94 -45.42
N GLU A 211 26.45 -70.19 -44.65
CA GLU A 211 25.05 -69.92 -44.91
C GLU A 211 24.93 -68.81 -45.95
N LEU A 212 24.31 -69.13 -47.09
CA LEU A 212 23.96 -68.13 -48.10
C LEU A 212 22.59 -67.55 -47.74
N ARG A 213 22.56 -66.26 -47.36
CA ARG A 213 21.31 -65.52 -47.16
C ARG A 213 20.97 -64.82 -48.48
N PHE A 214 19.84 -65.19 -49.09
CA PHE A 214 19.28 -64.52 -50.27
C PHE A 214 18.20 -63.52 -49.86
#